data_AF-A0A7V9MG56-F1
#
_entry.id   AF-A0A7V9MG56-F1
#
_cell.length_a   1.000
_cell.length_b   1.000
_cell.length_c   1.000
_cell.angle_alpha   90.00
_cell.angle_beta   90.00
_cell.angle_gamma   90.00
#
_symmetry.space_group_name_H-M   'P 1'
#
loop_
_entity.id
_entity.type
_entity.pdbx_description
1 polymer ?
#
loop_
_entity_poly.entity_id
_entity_poly.type
_entity_poly.pdbx_seq_one_letter_code
_entity_poly.pdbx_strand_id
1 'polypeptide(L)'
;MRGRALIAVVLGGVLLAAPPAQASHPGCPEWSDGLAAYPYGFQGVEFNLSECRLGARGTADVGTHALLPRRINMRRALGFLEPSPAAGGRVRWPLVDSFGRPLAVLERHADRWETTDPDTGTVIYRDFTLSRQQLTVQGRGCMVDDALESTHALVAFNALDRSTLPAGATIVPFQLRAFLPRDALPAINESGAAIRGEVDLYNAGCGLAPPAPSSPEAVGDPNFDSNEEQFYGQDGIARSYATYNVKHKYANARYFVIDSTGVGGGGIVRGVVRAGDPVGGRDGFGYCDSNHLRSLARPVATWRYGSVAGTRMAGWFAARCAAGAT
;
A
#
# COMPACT_ATOMS: atom_id res chain seq x y z
N MET A 1 20.42 -40.83 68.28
CA MET A 1 19.65 -40.74 67.03
C MET A 1 19.51 -39.27 66.65
N ARG A 2 20.33 -38.77 65.72
CA ARG A 2 20.29 -37.39 65.23
C ARG A 2 19.95 -37.45 63.75
N GLY A 3 18.73 -37.07 63.39
CA GLY A 3 18.29 -36.96 62.00
C GLY A 3 18.94 -35.75 61.34
N ARG A 4 19.63 -35.98 60.22
CA ARG A 4 20.09 -34.93 59.31
C ARG A 4 19.09 -34.83 58.16
N ALA A 5 18.41 -33.69 58.03
CA ALA A 5 17.63 -33.34 56.86
C ALA A 5 18.58 -32.87 55.76
N LEU A 6 18.51 -33.51 54.59
CA LEU A 6 19.20 -33.10 53.37
C LEU A 6 18.32 -32.06 52.67
N ILE A 7 18.80 -30.82 52.51
CA ILE A 7 18.16 -29.82 51.65
C ILE A 7 18.75 -30.00 50.25
N ALA A 8 17.91 -30.46 49.32
CA ALA A 8 18.24 -30.50 47.89
C ALA A 8 17.98 -29.12 47.28
N VAL A 9 19.06 -28.43 46.89
CA VAL A 9 18.98 -27.20 46.09
C VAL A 9 18.76 -27.61 44.63
N VAL A 10 17.53 -27.44 44.14
CA VAL A 10 17.20 -27.57 42.72
C VAL A 10 17.67 -26.28 42.03
N LEU A 11 18.82 -26.36 41.35
CA LEU A 11 19.28 -25.35 40.41
C LEU A 11 18.36 -25.38 39.17
N GLY A 12 17.31 -24.56 39.19
CA GLY A 12 16.50 -24.26 38.02
C GLY A 12 17.33 -23.48 36.99
N GLY A 13 17.92 -24.18 36.03
CA GLY A 13 18.53 -23.56 34.87
C GLY A 13 17.46 -22.87 34.02
N VAL A 14 17.45 -21.54 34.02
CA VAL A 14 16.71 -20.74 33.04
C VAL A 14 17.38 -20.99 31.68
N LEU A 15 16.75 -21.81 30.84
CA LEU A 15 17.03 -21.86 29.41
C LEU A 15 16.66 -20.50 28.83
N LEU A 16 17.63 -19.59 28.77
CA LEU A 16 17.52 -18.38 27.97
C LEU A 16 17.45 -18.84 26.51
N ALA A 17 16.25 -18.77 25.92
CA ALA A 17 16.09 -18.90 24.49
C ALA A 17 16.97 -17.83 23.83
N ALA A 18 17.93 -18.25 23.02
CA ALA A 18 18.70 -17.32 22.21
C ALA A 18 17.72 -16.51 21.35
N PRO A 19 17.84 -15.18 21.26
CA PRO A 19 17.04 -14.41 20.33
C PRO A 19 17.27 -14.94 18.92
N PRO A 20 16.23 -14.99 18.06
CA PRO A 20 16.40 -15.45 16.70
C PRO A 20 17.47 -14.60 16.01
N ALA A 21 18.48 -15.27 15.44
CA ALA A 21 19.51 -14.61 14.66
C ALA A 21 18.86 -13.87 13.48
N GLN A 22 18.87 -12.54 13.53
CA GLN A 22 18.38 -11.70 12.44
C GLN A 22 19.50 -11.53 11.41
N ALA A 23 19.23 -11.90 10.16
CA ALA A 23 20.15 -11.69 9.06
C ALA A 23 20.04 -10.24 8.59
N SER A 24 20.99 -9.39 8.99
CA SER A 24 21.18 -8.09 8.35
C SER A 24 21.71 -8.30 6.92
N HIS A 25 21.07 -7.64 5.95
CA HIS A 25 21.63 -7.56 4.60
C HIS A 25 22.81 -6.57 4.64
N PRO A 26 23.98 -6.88 4.05
CA PRO A 26 25.10 -5.95 4.04
C PRO A 26 24.69 -4.60 3.44
N GLY A 27 24.79 -3.53 4.21
CA GLY A 27 24.40 -2.16 3.81
C GLY A 27 23.02 -1.70 4.30
N CYS A 28 22.23 -2.58 4.92
CA CYS A 28 21.03 -2.18 5.66
C CYS A 28 21.40 -1.99 7.14
N PRO A 29 21.35 -0.75 7.68
CA PRO A 29 21.57 -0.55 9.11
C PRO A 29 20.62 -1.42 9.97
N GLU A 30 21.09 -1.84 11.14
CA GLU A 30 20.31 -2.63 12.11
C GLU A 30 19.50 -1.69 13.00
N TRP A 31 18.20 -1.95 13.15
CA TRP A 31 17.25 -0.96 13.73
C TRP A 31 16.42 -1.50 14.89
N SER A 32 16.76 -2.67 15.40
CA SER A 32 16.29 -3.19 16.69
C SER A 32 17.26 -4.27 17.15
N ASP A 33 17.63 -4.27 18.43
CA ASP A 33 18.42 -5.34 19.06
C ASP A 33 17.51 -6.41 19.73
N GLY A 34 16.20 -6.37 19.45
CA GLY A 34 15.21 -7.23 20.09
C GLY A 34 14.88 -6.86 21.54
N LEU A 35 15.43 -5.78 22.09
CA LEU A 35 15.16 -5.28 23.45
C LEU A 35 14.78 -3.79 23.48
N ALA A 36 15.22 -3.00 22.49
CA ALA A 36 14.83 -1.61 22.30
C ALA A 36 14.46 -1.32 20.84
N ALA A 37 13.33 -0.64 20.63
CA ALA A 37 13.07 0.07 19.39
C ALA A 37 13.88 1.37 19.42
N TYR A 38 14.75 1.61 18.43
CA TYR A 38 15.43 2.90 18.36
C TYR A 38 14.38 4.00 18.15
N PRO A 39 14.29 5.01 19.04
CA PRO A 39 13.46 6.16 18.79
C PRO A 39 14.09 6.88 17.60
N TYR A 40 13.36 7.00 16.50
CA TYR A 40 13.73 7.90 15.41
C TYR A 40 14.18 9.23 16.03
N GLY A 41 15.43 9.64 15.79
CA GLY A 41 15.95 10.89 16.31
C GLY A 41 15.20 12.05 15.67
N PHE A 42 14.16 12.58 16.34
CA PHE A 42 13.27 13.62 15.82
C PHE A 42 13.87 15.05 15.87
N GLN A 43 15.16 15.24 15.60
CA GLN A 43 15.74 16.58 15.60
C GLN A 43 16.55 16.87 14.35
N GLY A 44 15.87 17.54 13.40
CA GLY A 44 16.45 18.27 12.29
C GLY A 44 17.03 17.38 11.19
N VAL A 45 16.51 17.56 9.97
CA VAL A 45 16.97 16.95 8.70
C VAL A 45 16.46 15.52 8.48
N GLU A 46 15.62 15.37 7.45
CA GLU A 46 15.17 14.12 6.77
C GLU A 46 14.88 12.89 7.66
N PHE A 47 13.62 12.43 7.68
CA PHE A 47 13.29 11.16 8.32
C PHE A 47 13.95 10.04 7.52
N ASN A 48 15.14 9.61 7.96
CA ASN A 48 15.81 8.39 7.55
C ASN A 48 14.99 7.19 8.07
N LEU A 49 13.78 7.01 7.53
CA LEU A 49 13.18 5.69 7.49
C LEU A 49 14.17 4.83 6.72
N SER A 50 14.51 3.65 7.25
CA SER A 50 15.43 2.77 6.55
C SER A 50 14.90 2.50 5.16
N GLU A 51 15.65 2.94 4.14
CA GLU A 51 15.31 2.76 2.73
C GLU A 51 15.18 1.28 2.34
N CYS A 52 15.51 0.37 3.25
CA CYS A 52 15.37 -1.06 3.15
C CYS A 52 15.00 -1.63 4.54
N ARG A 53 13.78 -2.15 4.68
CA ARG A 53 13.40 -3.09 5.76
C ARG A 53 13.38 -4.51 5.22
N LEU A 54 13.56 -5.49 6.11
CA LEU A 54 13.53 -6.91 5.74
C LEU A 54 12.39 -7.61 6.48
N GLY A 55 11.61 -8.39 5.75
CA GLY A 55 10.78 -9.42 6.35
C GLY A 55 11.60 -10.45 7.11
N ALA A 56 10.98 -11.19 8.00
CA ALA A 56 11.59 -12.27 8.78
C ALA A 56 12.26 -13.34 7.90
N ARG A 57 11.91 -13.44 6.61
CA ARG A 57 12.52 -14.34 5.63
C ARG A 57 13.34 -13.61 4.56
N GLY A 58 13.72 -12.35 4.82
CA GLY A 58 14.64 -11.57 3.98
C GLY A 58 13.99 -10.89 2.77
N THR A 59 12.66 -10.86 2.66
CA THR A 59 12.00 -10.08 1.61
C THR A 59 12.26 -8.60 1.85
N ALA A 60 12.78 -7.92 0.84
CA ALA A 60 13.09 -6.51 0.95
C ALA A 60 11.84 -5.64 0.77
N ASP A 61 11.68 -4.69 1.68
CA ASP A 61 10.78 -3.55 1.61
C ASP A 61 11.64 -2.33 1.29
N VAL A 62 11.69 -2.00 -0.01
CA VAL A 62 12.65 -1.03 -0.56
C VAL A 62 11.96 0.29 -0.88
N GLY A 63 12.47 1.37 -0.28
CA GLY A 63 11.96 2.72 -0.46
C GLY A 63 12.24 3.32 -1.83
N THR A 64 11.66 4.49 -2.07
CA THR A 64 11.77 5.20 -3.37
C THR A 64 13.21 5.41 -3.82
N HIS A 65 14.12 5.68 -2.88
CA HIS A 65 15.53 6.02 -3.12
C HIS A 65 16.35 4.84 -3.65
N ALA A 66 16.23 3.66 -3.03
CA ALA A 66 16.80 2.40 -3.52
C ALA A 66 16.28 2.02 -4.93
N LEU A 67 15.17 2.62 -5.36
CA LEU A 67 14.52 2.41 -6.64
C LEU A 67 14.64 3.61 -7.60
N LEU A 68 15.33 4.70 -7.23
CA LEU A 68 15.51 5.90 -8.06
C LEU A 68 16.06 5.62 -9.46
N PRO A 69 17.05 4.73 -9.68
CA PRO A 69 17.49 4.42 -11.03
C PRO A 69 16.42 3.69 -11.85
N ARG A 70 15.38 3.14 -11.22
CA ARG A 70 14.36 2.30 -11.86
C ARG A 70 13.10 3.03 -12.30
N ARG A 71 12.95 4.34 -12.03
CA ARG A 71 11.75 5.15 -12.36
C ARG A 71 10.48 4.36 -12.02
N ILE A 72 10.02 4.40 -10.78
CA ILE A 72 8.94 3.48 -10.33
C ILE A 72 7.58 4.14 -10.17
N ASN A 73 7.53 5.47 -10.14
CA ASN A 73 6.29 6.22 -10.02
C ASN A 73 6.41 7.59 -10.71
N MET A 74 5.57 7.81 -11.72
CA MET A 74 5.61 8.99 -12.58
C MET A 74 5.06 10.26 -11.89
N ARG A 75 4.10 10.10 -10.97
CA ARG A 75 3.33 11.17 -10.29
C ARG A 75 3.03 12.38 -11.20
N ARG A 76 2.27 12.18 -12.28
CA ARG A 76 1.83 13.27 -13.19
C ARG A 76 0.34 13.51 -13.06
N ALA A 77 -0.05 14.71 -12.65
CA ALA A 77 -1.45 15.12 -12.64
C ALA A 77 -2.01 15.21 -14.07
N LEU A 78 -3.27 14.79 -14.23
CA LEU A 78 -4.03 14.87 -15.46
C LEU A 78 -5.06 15.99 -15.38
N GLY A 79 -4.94 16.98 -16.24
CA GLY A 79 -5.96 18.02 -16.41
C GLY A 79 -7.24 17.50 -17.07
N PHE A 80 -7.11 16.45 -17.88
CA PHE A 80 -8.19 15.81 -18.62
C PHE A 80 -7.82 14.35 -18.98
N LEU A 81 -8.81 13.61 -19.47
CA LEU A 81 -8.66 12.30 -20.06
C LEU A 81 -9.22 12.33 -21.49
N GLU A 82 -8.63 11.53 -22.37
CA GLU A 82 -9.15 11.35 -23.72
C GLU A 82 -10.45 10.55 -23.69
N PRO A 83 -11.44 10.85 -24.55
CA PRO A 83 -12.68 10.08 -24.60
C PRO A 83 -12.41 8.60 -24.81
N SER A 84 -13.13 7.73 -24.11
CA SER A 84 -12.93 6.28 -24.18
C SER A 84 -13.47 5.72 -25.50
N PRO A 85 -12.63 5.15 -26.37
CA PRO A 85 -13.09 4.51 -27.61
C PRO A 85 -14.02 3.32 -27.32
N ALA A 86 -13.70 2.54 -26.28
CA ALA A 86 -14.50 1.39 -25.84
C ALA A 86 -15.92 1.78 -25.38
N ALA A 87 -16.14 3.03 -24.97
CA ALA A 87 -17.45 3.55 -24.60
C ALA A 87 -18.16 4.29 -25.75
N GLY A 88 -17.69 4.14 -26.99
CA GLY A 88 -18.22 4.85 -28.16
C GLY A 88 -17.88 6.33 -28.16
N GLY A 89 -16.69 6.71 -27.65
CA GLY A 89 -16.24 8.10 -27.56
C GLY A 89 -16.87 8.88 -26.40
N ARG A 90 -17.53 8.19 -25.46
CA ARG A 90 -18.04 8.83 -24.24
C ARG A 90 -16.93 9.07 -23.24
N VAL A 91 -17.12 10.11 -22.42
CA VAL A 91 -16.21 10.56 -21.35
C VAL A 91 -16.41 9.69 -20.10
N ARG A 92 -16.31 8.37 -20.29
CA ARG A 92 -16.54 7.31 -19.29
C ARG A 92 -15.37 6.33 -19.34
N TRP A 93 -14.73 6.08 -18.21
CA TRP A 93 -13.55 5.23 -18.14
C TRP A 93 -13.74 4.15 -17.08
N PRO A 94 -13.65 2.87 -17.46
CA PRO A 94 -13.66 1.80 -16.47
C PRO A 94 -12.39 1.89 -15.63
N LEU A 95 -12.56 1.93 -14.32
CA LEU A 95 -11.50 1.72 -13.35
C LEU A 95 -11.49 0.23 -13.01
N VAL A 96 -10.38 -0.44 -13.23
CA VAL A 96 -10.25 -1.88 -13.01
C VAL A 96 -9.16 -2.22 -12.00
N ASP A 97 -9.22 -3.42 -11.43
CA ASP A 97 -8.16 -3.96 -10.59
C ASP A 97 -7.07 -4.67 -11.42
N SER A 98 -6.08 -5.29 -10.76
CA SER A 98 -4.99 -6.01 -11.43
C SER A 98 -5.44 -7.23 -12.24
N PHE A 99 -6.68 -7.68 -12.11
CA PHE A 99 -7.28 -8.75 -12.90
C PHE A 99 -8.12 -8.23 -14.08
N GLY A 100 -8.18 -6.91 -14.28
CA GLY A 100 -9.08 -6.30 -15.25
C GLY A 100 -10.55 -6.30 -14.82
N ARG A 101 -10.85 -6.63 -13.55
CA ARG A 101 -12.23 -6.68 -13.07
C ARG A 101 -12.71 -5.27 -12.69
N PRO A 102 -13.93 -4.85 -13.04
CA PRO A 102 -14.44 -3.49 -12.78
C PRO A 102 -14.52 -3.13 -11.29
N LEU A 103 -13.95 -1.98 -10.91
CA LEU A 103 -14.05 -1.38 -9.57
C LEU A 103 -15.05 -0.23 -9.54
N ALA A 104 -15.07 0.58 -10.60
CA ALA A 104 -15.97 1.71 -10.79
C ALA A 104 -15.97 2.14 -12.26
N VAL A 105 -16.89 3.02 -12.63
CA VAL A 105 -16.80 3.83 -13.84
C VAL A 105 -16.53 5.28 -13.44
N LEU A 106 -15.45 5.86 -13.93
CA LEU A 106 -15.14 7.28 -13.78
C LEU A 106 -15.79 8.08 -14.92
N GLU A 107 -16.47 9.16 -14.57
CA GLU A 107 -17.09 10.07 -15.53
C GLU A 107 -16.64 11.51 -15.26
N ARG A 108 -16.43 12.25 -16.35
CA ARG A 108 -16.20 13.70 -16.28
C ARG A 108 -17.38 14.43 -16.91
N HIS A 109 -18.09 15.19 -16.08
CA HIS A 109 -19.12 16.12 -16.51
C HIS A 109 -18.55 17.54 -16.60
N ALA A 110 -19.33 18.47 -17.15
CA ALA A 110 -18.96 19.88 -17.21
C ALA A 110 -18.76 20.51 -15.82
N ASP A 111 -19.48 20.02 -14.80
CA ASP A 111 -19.59 20.60 -13.47
C ASP A 111 -19.11 19.67 -12.34
N ARG A 112 -18.73 18.42 -12.64
CA ARG A 112 -18.21 17.48 -11.63
C ARG A 112 -17.38 16.34 -12.21
N TRP A 113 -16.60 15.70 -11.34
CA TRP A 113 -16.21 14.30 -11.49
C TRP A 113 -17.21 13.41 -10.77
N GLU A 114 -17.46 12.23 -11.33
CA GLU A 114 -18.34 11.24 -10.73
C GLU A 114 -17.72 9.85 -10.85
N THR A 115 -17.90 9.00 -9.83
CA THR A 115 -17.68 7.57 -9.99
C THR A 115 -18.97 6.82 -9.70
N THR A 116 -19.27 5.82 -10.51
CA THR A 116 -20.45 4.97 -10.39
C THR A 116 -20.05 3.51 -10.23
N ASP A 117 -20.88 2.76 -9.53
CA ASP A 117 -20.80 1.32 -9.42
C ASP A 117 -21.10 0.71 -10.82
N PRO A 118 -20.23 -0.17 -11.35
CA PRO A 118 -20.34 -0.63 -12.73
C PRO A 118 -21.54 -1.56 -12.96
N ASP A 119 -22.00 -2.25 -11.92
CA ASP A 119 -23.06 -3.26 -12.02
C ASP A 119 -24.45 -2.63 -11.82
N THR A 120 -24.56 -1.68 -10.90
CA THR A 120 -25.83 -1.05 -10.52
C THR A 120 -26.02 0.35 -11.11
N GLY A 121 -24.96 1.00 -11.58
CA GLY A 121 -24.97 2.40 -12.00
C GLY A 121 -25.13 3.40 -10.84
N THR A 122 -25.12 2.93 -9.59
CA THR A 122 -25.28 3.78 -8.41
C THR A 122 -24.09 4.71 -8.27
N VAL A 123 -24.34 5.98 -7.96
CA VAL A 123 -23.26 6.95 -7.72
C VAL A 123 -22.54 6.62 -6.42
N ILE A 124 -21.23 6.39 -6.52
CA ILE A 124 -20.34 6.13 -5.38
C ILE A 124 -19.81 7.44 -4.81
N TYR A 125 -19.36 8.34 -5.70
CA TYR A 125 -18.68 9.58 -5.32
C TYR A 125 -18.90 10.69 -6.34
N ARG A 126 -18.97 11.94 -5.86
CA ARG A 126 -19.03 13.17 -6.66
C ARG A 126 -18.05 14.20 -6.15
N ASP A 127 -17.39 14.89 -7.07
CA ASP A 127 -16.53 16.04 -6.79
C ASP A 127 -16.87 17.23 -7.69
N PHE A 128 -17.34 18.31 -7.08
CA PHE A 128 -17.67 19.55 -7.77
C PHE A 128 -16.51 20.56 -7.76
N THR A 129 -15.37 20.25 -7.14
CA THR A 129 -14.21 21.16 -7.15
C THR A 129 -13.57 21.29 -8.53
N LEU A 130 -13.86 20.33 -9.42
CA LEU A 130 -13.29 20.25 -10.77
C LEU A 130 -11.75 20.23 -10.76
N SER A 131 -11.12 19.84 -9.64
CA SER A 131 -9.67 19.91 -9.49
C SER A 131 -8.96 19.22 -10.65
N ARG A 132 -7.96 19.91 -11.22
CA ARG A 132 -7.07 19.35 -12.25
C ARG A 132 -6.05 18.37 -11.68
N GLN A 133 -6.02 18.21 -10.37
CA GLN A 133 -5.20 17.20 -9.67
C GLN A 133 -6.02 15.98 -9.25
N GLN A 134 -7.25 15.86 -9.74
CA GLN A 134 -8.16 14.79 -9.36
C GLN A 134 -7.66 13.41 -9.79
N LEU A 135 -6.87 13.34 -10.85
CA LEU A 135 -6.29 12.09 -11.34
C LEU A 135 -4.79 12.25 -11.55
N THR A 136 -4.01 11.31 -11.03
CA THR A 136 -2.56 11.28 -11.19
C THR A 136 -2.15 9.94 -11.78
N VAL A 137 -1.38 9.94 -12.87
CA VAL A 137 -0.80 8.71 -13.44
C VAL A 137 0.46 8.35 -12.67
N GLN A 138 0.58 7.07 -12.34
CA GLN A 138 1.69 6.51 -11.58
C GLN A 138 2.64 5.66 -12.43
N GLY A 139 2.23 5.30 -13.65
CA GLY A 139 3.02 4.47 -14.57
C GLY A 139 2.35 3.12 -14.80
N ARG A 140 3.14 2.07 -15.01
CA ARG A 140 2.68 0.67 -15.00
C ARG A 140 2.65 0.12 -13.58
N GLY A 141 1.53 -0.51 -13.24
CA GLY A 141 1.42 -1.39 -12.09
C GLY A 141 1.45 -2.86 -12.53
N CYS A 142 1.46 -3.78 -11.59
CA CYS A 142 1.32 -5.20 -11.86
C CYS A 142 -0.11 -5.57 -12.19
N MET A 143 -0.29 -6.32 -13.29
CA MET A 143 -1.53 -7.00 -13.62
C MET A 143 -1.30 -8.50 -13.76
N VAL A 144 -2.37 -9.30 -13.75
CA VAL A 144 -2.29 -10.77 -13.78
C VAL A 144 -1.50 -11.30 -14.98
N ASP A 145 -1.59 -10.64 -16.14
CA ASP A 145 -0.85 -10.98 -17.36
C ASP A 145 -0.28 -9.73 -18.05
N ASP A 146 0.61 -9.96 -19.02
CA ASP A 146 1.31 -8.90 -19.75
C ASP A 146 0.40 -8.16 -20.74
N ALA A 147 -0.67 -8.79 -21.22
CA ALA A 147 -1.61 -8.16 -22.15
C ALA A 147 -2.38 -7.03 -21.44
N LEU A 148 -2.91 -7.29 -20.25
CA LEU A 148 -3.50 -6.26 -19.40
C LEU A 148 -2.48 -5.19 -18.99
N GLU A 149 -1.28 -5.61 -18.57
CA GLU A 149 -0.24 -4.67 -18.12
C GLU A 149 0.27 -3.74 -19.23
N SER A 150 0.24 -4.19 -20.49
CA SER A 150 0.68 -3.38 -21.64
C SER A 150 -0.38 -2.36 -22.08
N THR A 151 -1.66 -2.64 -21.80
CA THR A 151 -2.81 -1.85 -22.26
C THR A 151 -3.36 -0.90 -21.19
N HIS A 152 -2.94 -1.03 -19.93
CA HIS A 152 -3.43 -0.20 -18.83
C HIS A 152 -2.31 0.58 -18.14
N ALA A 153 -2.69 1.67 -17.47
CA ALA A 153 -1.84 2.44 -16.59
C ALA A 153 -2.42 2.46 -15.18
N LEU A 154 -1.55 2.41 -14.18
CA LEU A 154 -1.90 2.62 -12.79
C LEU A 154 -2.13 4.12 -12.55
N VAL A 155 -3.26 4.43 -11.92
CA VAL A 155 -3.65 5.79 -11.58
C VAL A 155 -4.08 5.92 -10.13
N ALA A 156 -4.08 7.18 -9.71
CA ALA A 156 -4.45 7.67 -8.41
C ALA A 156 -5.61 8.67 -8.59
N PHE A 157 -6.84 8.25 -8.33
CA PHE A 157 -8.01 9.12 -8.36
C PHE A 157 -8.30 9.65 -6.95
N ASN A 158 -8.35 10.96 -6.79
CA ASN A 158 -8.54 11.63 -5.50
C ASN A 158 -10.00 11.57 -5.04
N ALA A 159 -10.49 10.38 -4.70
CA ALA A 159 -11.82 10.15 -4.14
C ALA A 159 -11.91 10.69 -2.70
N LEU A 160 -11.92 12.03 -2.54
CA LEU A 160 -12.13 12.74 -1.27
C LEU A 160 -13.57 12.56 -0.78
N ASP A 161 -14.02 11.32 -0.61
CA ASP A 161 -15.37 11.00 -0.21
C ASP A 161 -15.62 11.48 1.22
N ARG A 162 -16.41 12.56 1.33
CA ARG A 162 -16.83 13.15 2.61
C ARG A 162 -18.11 12.52 3.15
N SER A 163 -18.79 11.67 2.38
CA SER A 163 -20.18 11.25 2.68
C SER A 163 -20.32 10.39 3.93
N THR A 164 -19.24 9.76 4.38
CA THR A 164 -19.22 8.92 5.59
C THR A 164 -18.44 9.56 6.75
N LEU A 165 -17.98 10.80 6.60
CA LEU A 165 -17.21 11.50 7.63
C LEU A 165 -18.13 12.37 8.49
N PRO A 166 -18.00 12.32 9.83
CA PRO A 166 -18.66 13.28 10.72
C PRO A 166 -18.29 14.73 10.38
N ALA A 167 -19.19 15.67 10.67
CA ALA A 167 -18.90 17.09 10.51
C ALA A 167 -17.67 17.50 11.36
N GLY A 168 -16.66 18.09 10.72
CA GLY A 168 -15.40 18.50 11.37
C GLY A 168 -14.27 17.45 11.34
N ALA A 169 -14.52 16.23 10.85
CA ALA A 169 -13.46 15.24 10.68
C ALA A 169 -12.49 15.66 9.56
N THR A 170 -11.19 15.57 9.83
CA THR A 170 -10.14 15.84 8.85
C THR A 170 -10.17 14.77 7.77
N ILE A 171 -10.25 15.20 6.51
CA ILE A 171 -10.12 14.29 5.37
C ILE A 171 -8.66 13.87 5.30
N VAL A 172 -8.39 12.61 5.59
CA VAL A 172 -7.17 12.02 5.06
C VAL A 172 -7.44 11.89 3.55
N PRO A 173 -6.69 12.56 2.66
CA PRO A 173 -6.91 12.46 1.24
C PRO A 173 -6.80 10.99 0.83
N PHE A 174 -7.96 10.38 0.61
CA PHE A 174 -8.04 9.02 0.12
C PHE A 174 -7.94 9.08 -1.39
N GLN A 175 -6.98 8.35 -1.94
CA GLN A 175 -6.86 8.20 -3.37
C GLN A 175 -7.16 6.74 -3.73
N LEU A 176 -8.22 6.54 -4.52
CA LEU A 176 -8.49 5.26 -5.16
C LEU A 176 -7.35 4.97 -6.14
N ARG A 177 -6.73 3.81 -5.97
CA ARG A 177 -5.73 3.29 -6.90
C ARG A 177 -6.41 2.24 -7.76
N ALA A 178 -6.31 2.41 -9.07
CA ALA A 178 -6.95 1.56 -10.05
C ALA A 178 -6.16 1.62 -11.36
N PHE A 179 -6.52 0.74 -12.28
CA PHE A 179 -6.00 0.73 -13.63
C PHE A 179 -7.01 1.35 -14.58
N LEU A 180 -6.51 2.11 -15.56
CA LEU A 180 -7.33 2.65 -16.64
C LEU A 180 -6.65 2.37 -18.00
N PRO A 181 -7.43 2.20 -19.09
CA PRO A 181 -6.89 1.98 -20.43
C PRO A 181 -5.91 3.09 -20.88
N ARG A 182 -4.76 2.74 -21.43
CA ARG A 182 -3.72 3.72 -21.82
C ARG A 182 -4.18 4.69 -22.92
N ASP A 183 -5.13 4.29 -23.75
CA ASP A 183 -5.71 5.12 -24.80
C ASP A 183 -6.50 6.31 -24.24
N ALA A 184 -7.04 6.19 -23.03
CA ALA A 184 -7.70 7.28 -22.30
C ALA A 184 -6.71 8.30 -21.71
N LEU A 185 -5.41 8.00 -21.66
CA LEU A 185 -4.41 8.97 -21.20
C LEU A 185 -4.06 9.96 -22.30
N PRO A 186 -3.95 11.26 -22.00
CA PRO A 186 -3.47 12.23 -22.97
C PRO A 186 -1.98 12.01 -23.29
N ALA A 187 -1.52 12.52 -24.43
CA ALA A 187 -0.11 12.42 -24.82
C ALA A 187 0.81 13.20 -23.87
N ILE A 188 0.37 14.40 -23.45
CA ILE A 188 1.06 15.33 -22.57
C ILE A 188 0.12 15.83 -21.46
N ASN A 189 0.66 16.24 -20.33
CA ASN A 189 -0.09 16.92 -19.29
C ASN A 189 -0.19 18.45 -19.57
N GLU A 190 -0.84 19.19 -18.69
CA GLU A 190 -0.99 20.65 -18.83
C GLU A 190 0.36 21.41 -18.82
N SER A 191 1.39 20.85 -18.18
CA SER A 191 2.74 21.43 -18.17
C SER A 191 3.57 21.02 -19.40
N GLY A 192 2.97 20.34 -20.39
CA GLY A 192 3.67 19.86 -21.59
C GLY A 192 4.55 18.63 -21.37
N ALA A 193 4.53 18.02 -20.18
CA ALA A 193 5.29 16.81 -19.89
C ALA A 193 4.61 15.59 -20.51
N ALA A 194 5.39 14.71 -21.13
CA ALA A 194 4.88 13.48 -21.73
C ALA A 194 4.25 12.56 -20.67
N ILE A 195 3.11 11.95 -21.01
CA ILE A 195 2.42 10.95 -20.20
C ILE A 195 2.45 9.61 -20.94
N ARG A 196 1.71 9.50 -22.06
CA ARG A 196 1.46 8.21 -22.72
C ARG A 196 2.75 7.48 -23.11
N GLY A 197 3.74 8.23 -23.62
CA GLY A 197 5.05 7.71 -24.01
C GLY A 197 6.00 7.44 -22.84
N GLU A 198 5.71 7.92 -21.64
CA GLU A 198 6.54 7.70 -20.44
C GLU A 198 6.00 6.62 -19.52
N VAL A 199 4.73 6.21 -19.63
CA VAL A 199 4.12 5.18 -18.75
C VAL A 199 5.03 3.95 -18.60
N ASP A 200 5.62 3.45 -19.69
CA ASP A 200 6.48 2.26 -19.68
C ASP A 200 7.83 2.49 -19.01
N LEU A 201 8.30 3.73 -18.96
CA LEU A 201 9.51 4.12 -18.22
C LEU A 201 9.26 4.08 -16.72
N TYR A 202 8.00 4.15 -16.28
CA TYR A 202 7.62 4.16 -14.87
C TYR A 202 6.95 2.85 -14.47
N ASN A 203 7.71 1.86 -13.98
CA ASN A 203 7.15 0.52 -13.71
C ASN A 203 7.34 0.07 -12.26
N ALA A 204 6.23 -0.16 -11.56
CA ALA A 204 6.23 -0.76 -10.24
C ALA A 204 6.65 -2.24 -10.26
N GLY A 205 6.40 -2.95 -11.36
CA GLY A 205 6.68 -4.38 -11.59
C GLY A 205 5.73 -5.33 -10.86
N CYS A 206 5.88 -6.65 -10.99
CA CYS A 206 5.00 -7.63 -10.33
C CYS A 206 5.50 -8.25 -9.02
N GLY A 207 6.70 -7.88 -8.58
CA GLY A 207 7.39 -8.52 -7.48
C GLY A 207 8.19 -9.71 -7.97
N LEU A 208 8.97 -10.33 -7.09
CA LEU A 208 9.59 -11.60 -7.41
C LEU A 208 8.48 -12.65 -7.41
N ALA A 209 8.22 -13.28 -8.56
CA ALA A 209 7.19 -14.31 -8.71
C ALA A 209 7.71 -15.67 -8.20
N PRO A 210 7.28 -16.17 -7.04
CA PRO A 210 7.80 -17.41 -6.47
C PRO A 210 6.68 -18.49 -6.45
N PRO A 211 7.00 -19.77 -6.16
CA PRO A 211 6.05 -20.90 -6.30
C PRO A 211 4.74 -20.68 -5.57
N ALA A 212 3.65 -21.26 -6.08
CA ALA A 212 2.30 -21.09 -5.56
C ALA A 212 2.25 -21.33 -4.03
N PRO A 213 1.52 -20.51 -3.28
CA PRO A 213 1.46 -20.67 -1.84
C PRO A 213 0.77 -21.97 -1.47
N SER A 214 1.31 -22.69 -0.48
CA SER A 214 0.77 -23.95 0.00
C SER A 214 -0.58 -23.80 0.73
N SER A 215 -0.90 -22.61 1.22
CA SER A 215 -2.14 -22.28 1.92
C SER A 215 -2.51 -20.80 1.71
N PRO A 216 -3.22 -20.45 0.63
CA PRO A 216 -3.72 -19.09 0.45
C PRO A 216 -4.78 -18.74 1.50
N GLU A 217 -4.66 -17.55 2.07
CA GLU A 217 -5.64 -16.94 2.97
C GLU A 217 -6.38 -15.81 2.25
N ALA A 218 -7.61 -15.53 2.67
CA ALA A 218 -8.32 -14.36 2.19
C ALA A 218 -7.61 -13.08 2.69
N VAL A 219 -7.34 -12.19 1.74
CA VAL A 219 -6.92 -10.81 2.04
C VAL A 219 -8.06 -10.10 2.78
N GLY A 220 -7.94 -9.94 4.10
CA GLY A 220 -8.95 -9.26 4.94
C GLY A 220 -8.89 -7.73 4.91
N ASP A 221 -9.76 -7.07 5.66
CA ASP A 221 -9.60 -5.63 5.95
C ASP A 221 -8.86 -5.45 7.29
N PRO A 222 -7.71 -4.75 7.34
CA PRO A 222 -7.13 -4.38 8.62
C PRO A 222 -8.01 -3.43 9.44
N ASN A 223 -8.95 -2.72 8.80
CA ASN A 223 -9.95 -1.86 9.45
C ASN A 223 -9.32 -0.81 10.38
N PHE A 224 -8.29 -0.11 9.92
CA PHE A 224 -7.66 0.98 10.67
C PHE A 224 -8.58 2.20 10.82
N ASP A 225 -8.57 2.84 11.98
CA ASP A 225 -9.31 4.09 12.20
C ASP A 225 -8.63 5.27 11.48
N SER A 226 -9.39 6.04 10.71
CA SER A 226 -8.84 7.14 9.90
C SER A 226 -8.35 8.33 10.73
N ASN A 227 -8.89 8.52 11.93
CA ASN A 227 -8.63 9.66 12.80
C ASN A 227 -7.59 9.33 13.86
N GLU A 228 -7.63 8.13 14.42
CA GLU A 228 -6.79 7.74 15.53
C GLU A 228 -5.50 7.05 15.07
N GLU A 229 -5.60 6.18 14.05
CA GLU A 229 -4.53 5.25 13.71
C GLU A 229 -3.65 5.79 12.58
N GLN A 230 -2.69 6.61 13.00
CA GLN A 230 -1.83 7.38 12.12
C GLN A 230 -0.33 7.06 12.32
N PHE A 231 0.46 7.44 11.31
CA PHE A 231 1.91 7.30 11.27
C PHE A 231 2.59 8.52 10.65
N TYR A 232 3.86 8.73 10.97
CA TYR A 232 4.72 9.67 10.28
C TYR A 232 5.26 9.03 9.00
N GLY A 233 5.03 9.65 7.83
CA GLY A 233 5.74 9.23 6.62
C GLY A 233 7.14 9.83 6.56
N GLN A 234 7.89 9.50 5.50
CA GLN A 234 9.29 9.92 5.28
C GLN A 234 9.54 11.46 5.35
N ASP A 235 8.50 12.27 5.16
CA ASP A 235 8.57 13.73 5.19
C ASP A 235 8.11 14.32 6.54
N GLY A 236 7.84 13.47 7.52
CA GLY A 236 7.34 13.86 8.83
C GLY A 236 5.86 14.24 8.87
N ILE A 237 5.16 14.14 7.76
CA ILE A 237 3.73 14.45 7.72
C ILE A 237 2.95 13.25 8.26
N ALA A 238 2.05 13.52 9.20
CA ALA A 238 1.11 12.53 9.74
C ALA A 238 0.16 12.04 8.65
N ARG A 239 -0.04 10.73 8.58
CA ARG A 239 -0.91 10.03 7.62
C ARG A 239 -1.66 8.93 8.32
N SER A 240 -2.84 8.56 7.83
CA SER A 240 -3.59 7.44 8.41
C SER A 240 -3.26 6.11 7.75
N TYR A 241 -3.13 5.06 8.57
CA TYR A 241 -3.08 3.68 8.10
C TYR A 241 -4.38 3.25 7.38
N ALA A 242 -5.50 3.96 7.57
CA ALA A 242 -6.75 3.70 6.87
C ALA A 242 -6.63 3.81 5.33
N THR A 243 -5.58 4.46 4.82
CA THR A 243 -5.24 4.42 3.39
C THR A 243 -5.05 2.98 2.87
N TYR A 244 -4.68 2.03 3.73
CA TYR A 244 -4.49 0.61 3.41
C TYR A 244 -5.71 -0.29 3.68
N ASN A 245 -6.78 0.26 4.26
CA ASN A 245 -8.04 -0.48 4.46
C ASN A 245 -8.66 -0.89 3.14
N VAL A 246 -9.58 -1.84 3.20
CA VAL A 246 -10.42 -2.21 2.07
C VAL A 246 -11.29 -1.03 1.63
N LYS A 247 -11.46 -0.87 0.32
CA LYS A 247 -12.30 0.17 -0.28
C LYS A 247 -13.67 -0.43 -0.56
N HIS A 248 -14.50 -0.51 0.47
CA HIS A 248 -15.79 -1.20 0.40
C HIS A 248 -16.68 -0.74 -0.76
N LYS A 249 -16.76 0.56 -0.99
CA LYS A 249 -17.55 1.13 -2.09
C LYS A 249 -17.00 0.84 -3.49
N TYR A 250 -15.77 0.33 -3.59
CA TYR A 250 -15.05 0.08 -4.85
C TYR A 250 -14.73 -1.41 -4.96
N ALA A 251 -15.77 -2.24 -4.96
CA ALA A 251 -15.68 -3.70 -5.03
C ALA A 251 -14.71 -4.33 -4.00
N ASN A 252 -14.63 -3.73 -2.80
CA ASN A 252 -13.69 -4.12 -1.76
C ASN A 252 -12.21 -4.10 -2.21
N ALA A 253 -11.79 -3.11 -3.01
CA ALA A 253 -10.41 -3.02 -3.47
C ALA A 253 -9.40 -2.90 -2.32
N ARG A 254 -8.21 -3.47 -2.49
CA ARG A 254 -7.07 -3.38 -1.57
C ARG A 254 -5.76 -3.38 -2.35
N TYR A 255 -4.73 -2.80 -1.77
CA TYR A 255 -3.48 -2.51 -2.49
C TYR A 255 -2.35 -3.43 -2.05
N PHE A 256 -1.62 -3.93 -3.04
CA PHE A 256 -0.26 -4.41 -2.87
C PHE A 256 0.70 -3.26 -3.15
N VAL A 257 1.67 -3.06 -2.28
CA VAL A 257 2.66 -1.99 -2.38
C VAL A 257 4.06 -2.56 -2.58
N ILE A 258 4.93 -1.78 -3.22
CA ILE A 258 6.36 -2.06 -3.33
C ILE A 258 7.05 -1.80 -1.98
N ASP A 259 6.63 -0.72 -1.33
CA ASP A 259 7.11 -0.24 -0.04
C ASP A 259 5.91 0.02 0.87
N SER A 260 6.02 -0.46 2.10
CA SER A 260 5.04 -0.37 3.15
C SER A 260 4.83 1.03 3.74
N THR A 261 5.88 1.78 4.11
CA THR A 261 5.71 3.12 4.76
C THR A 261 6.81 4.14 4.47
N GLY A 262 7.86 3.77 3.72
CA GLY A 262 8.99 4.64 3.40
C GLY A 262 8.73 5.69 2.32
N VAL A 263 7.47 5.92 1.88
CA VAL A 263 7.16 6.90 0.82
C VAL A 263 6.00 7.81 1.23
N GLY A 264 6.20 9.12 1.07
CA GLY A 264 5.17 10.12 1.30
C GLY A 264 3.92 9.82 0.47
N GLY A 265 2.84 9.39 1.12
CA GLY A 265 1.58 8.99 0.48
C GLY A 265 1.10 7.56 0.77
N GLY A 266 1.78 6.81 1.65
CA GLY A 266 1.32 5.48 2.04
C GLY A 266 1.81 4.39 1.08
N GLY A 267 3.11 4.38 0.81
CA GLY A 267 3.72 3.39 -0.08
C GLY A 267 3.50 3.65 -1.57
N ILE A 268 4.17 2.85 -2.40
CA ILE A 268 3.99 2.89 -3.86
C ILE A 268 3.12 1.70 -4.23
N VAL A 269 1.88 1.98 -4.61
CA VAL A 269 0.99 0.92 -5.07
C VAL A 269 1.58 0.27 -6.30
N ARG A 270 1.65 -1.05 -6.23
CA ARG A 270 2.11 -1.94 -7.28
C ARG A 270 0.91 -2.54 -8.01
N GLY A 271 -0.06 -3.04 -7.25
CA GLY A 271 -1.21 -3.76 -7.77
C GLY A 271 -2.43 -3.55 -6.89
N VAL A 272 -3.58 -3.89 -7.45
CA VAL A 272 -4.89 -3.74 -6.82
C VAL A 272 -5.59 -5.08 -6.87
N VAL A 273 -5.98 -5.58 -5.70
CA VAL A 273 -6.74 -6.82 -5.50
C VAL A 273 -8.08 -6.49 -4.87
N ARG A 274 -8.95 -7.49 -4.70
CA ARG A 274 -10.17 -7.37 -3.90
C ARG A 274 -9.98 -8.12 -2.59
N ALA A 275 -10.66 -7.66 -1.53
CA ALA A 275 -10.80 -8.45 -0.32
C ALA A 275 -11.44 -9.80 -0.66
N GLY A 276 -10.88 -10.88 -0.11
CA GLY A 276 -11.28 -12.24 -0.45
C GLY A 276 -10.48 -12.91 -1.57
N ASP A 277 -9.68 -12.17 -2.35
CA ASP A 277 -8.75 -12.80 -3.29
C ASP A 277 -7.75 -13.71 -2.53
N PRO A 278 -7.42 -14.90 -3.06
CA PRO A 278 -6.59 -15.88 -2.37
C PRO A 278 -5.12 -15.46 -2.36
N VAL A 279 -4.62 -15.01 -1.21
CA VAL A 279 -3.23 -14.59 -1.04
C VAL A 279 -2.48 -15.51 -0.11
N GLY A 280 -1.39 -16.05 -0.60
CA GLY A 280 -0.43 -16.74 0.24
C GLY A 280 0.51 -15.77 0.92
N GLY A 281 0.53 -15.79 2.26
CA GLY A 281 1.58 -15.16 3.03
C GLY A 281 2.93 -15.85 2.80
N ARG A 282 3.98 -15.07 2.54
CA ARG A 282 5.33 -15.58 2.30
C ARG A 282 6.30 -15.09 3.34
N ASP A 283 6.16 -13.83 3.71
CA ASP A 283 7.02 -13.15 4.65
C ASP A 283 6.19 -12.09 5.39
N GLY A 284 6.80 -11.49 6.39
CA GLY A 284 6.22 -10.39 7.13
C GLY A 284 7.25 -9.81 8.06
N PHE A 285 7.03 -8.58 8.51
CA PHE A 285 7.82 -8.07 9.60
C PHE A 285 7.49 -8.86 10.87
N GLY A 286 8.52 -9.24 11.62
CA GLY A 286 8.38 -9.84 12.95
C GLY A 286 8.00 -8.82 14.03
N TYR A 287 7.79 -7.57 13.64
CA TYR A 287 7.55 -6.43 14.52
C TYR A 287 6.41 -5.55 13.98
N CYS A 288 5.89 -4.68 14.83
CA CYS A 288 4.91 -3.67 14.47
C CYS A 288 5.58 -2.41 13.91
N ASP A 289 4.90 -1.73 13.00
CA ASP A 289 5.40 -0.50 12.38
C ASP A 289 5.67 0.57 13.45
N SER A 290 6.95 0.86 13.63
CA SER A 290 7.45 1.80 14.62
C SER A 290 7.14 3.26 14.25
N ASN A 291 6.64 3.52 13.04
CA ASN A 291 6.31 4.88 12.56
C ASN A 291 4.99 5.46 13.08
N HIS A 292 4.29 4.75 13.97
CA HIS A 292 3.03 5.23 14.56
C HIS A 292 3.20 6.59 15.27
N LEU A 293 2.14 7.41 15.28
CA LEU A 293 2.15 8.67 16.04
C LEU A 293 2.28 8.40 17.54
N ARG A 294 3.03 9.25 18.26
CA ARG A 294 3.17 9.17 19.73
C ARG A 294 1.83 9.26 20.49
N SER A 295 0.80 9.82 19.88
CA SER A 295 -0.56 9.87 20.44
C SER A 295 -1.21 8.49 20.54
N LEU A 296 -0.73 7.51 19.77
CA LEU A 296 -1.13 6.12 19.91
C LEU A 296 -0.36 5.47 21.06
N ALA A 297 -1.09 4.81 21.96
CA ALA A 297 -0.49 4.12 23.12
C ALA A 297 0.42 2.95 22.72
N ARG A 298 0.26 2.41 21.50
CA ARG A 298 1.08 1.32 20.94
C ARG A 298 1.02 1.32 19.41
N PRO A 299 2.02 0.72 18.73
CA PRO A 299 1.90 0.37 17.32
C PRO A 299 0.65 -0.48 17.03
N VAL A 300 0.01 -0.25 15.88
CA VAL A 300 -1.22 -0.97 15.48
C VAL A 300 -1.11 -1.72 14.16
N ALA A 301 -0.13 -1.37 13.34
CA ALA A 301 0.05 -1.89 11.99
C ALA A 301 1.33 -2.75 11.90
N THR A 302 1.30 -3.78 11.07
CA THR A 302 2.47 -4.54 10.60
C THR A 302 2.32 -4.80 9.10
N TRP A 303 3.29 -5.44 8.49
CA TRP A 303 3.32 -5.65 7.05
C TRP A 303 3.58 -7.11 6.72
N ARG A 304 2.73 -7.65 5.84
CA ARG A 304 2.88 -9.01 5.30
C ARG A 304 3.24 -8.89 3.84
N TYR A 305 4.19 -9.72 3.41
CA TYR A 305 4.47 -9.92 2.00
C TYR A 305 3.72 -11.17 1.54
N GLY A 306 2.94 -11.03 0.49
CA GLY A 306 2.22 -12.16 -0.08
C GLY A 306 2.08 -12.08 -1.59
N SER A 307 1.56 -13.16 -2.15
CA SER A 307 1.28 -13.27 -3.58
C SER A 307 -0.11 -13.82 -3.82
N VAL A 308 -0.79 -13.35 -4.86
CA VAL A 308 -2.08 -13.93 -5.25
C VAL A 308 -1.88 -15.26 -5.95
N ALA A 309 -2.60 -16.29 -5.52
CA ALA A 309 -2.46 -17.65 -6.03
C ALA A 309 -2.69 -17.71 -7.54
N GLY A 310 -1.84 -18.45 -8.25
CA GLY A 310 -1.94 -18.62 -9.70
C GLY A 310 -1.55 -17.38 -10.53
N THR A 311 -0.95 -16.36 -9.92
CA THR A 311 -0.54 -15.13 -10.62
C THR A 311 0.92 -14.78 -10.35
N ARG A 312 1.48 -13.87 -11.16
CA ARG A 312 2.80 -13.26 -10.93
C ARG A 312 2.79 -12.15 -9.88
N MET A 313 1.63 -11.80 -9.33
CA MET A 313 1.49 -10.61 -8.49
C MET A 313 1.87 -10.89 -7.04
N ALA A 314 2.86 -10.15 -6.55
CA ALA A 314 3.30 -10.17 -5.16
C ALA A 314 3.61 -8.76 -4.65
N GLY A 315 3.45 -8.54 -3.35
CA GLY A 315 3.73 -7.26 -2.73
C GLY A 315 3.47 -7.25 -1.23
N TRP A 316 3.83 -6.13 -0.62
CA TRP A 316 3.52 -5.84 0.78
C TRP A 316 2.07 -5.39 0.92
N PHE A 317 1.45 -5.71 2.05
CA PHE A 317 0.15 -5.19 2.43
C PHE A 317 0.07 -5.04 3.96
N ALA A 318 -0.62 -3.99 4.41
CA ALA A 318 -0.72 -3.67 5.83
C ALA A 318 -1.65 -4.66 6.54
N ALA A 319 -1.28 -5.12 7.73
CA ALA A 319 -2.08 -5.97 8.60
C ALA A 319 -2.13 -5.37 10.00
N ARG A 320 -3.07 -5.83 10.82
CA ARG A 320 -3.10 -5.50 12.25
C ARG A 320 -1.97 -6.21 12.97
N CYS A 321 -1.37 -5.53 13.93
CA CYS A 321 -0.52 -6.19 14.92
C CYS A 321 -1.34 -7.18 15.76
N ALA A 322 -0.71 -8.28 16.15
CA ALA A 322 -1.29 -9.18 17.14
C ALA A 322 -1.48 -8.43 18.46
N ALA A 323 -2.57 -8.73 19.19
CA ALA A 323 -2.81 -8.13 20.49
C ALA A 323 -1.63 -8.46 21.44
N GLY A 324 -0.93 -7.43 21.92
CA GLY A 324 0.22 -7.57 22.82
C GLY A 324 1.59 -7.64 22.13
N ALA A 325 1.67 -7.51 20.80
CA ALA A 325 2.93 -7.26 20.13
C ALA A 325 3.45 -5.87 20.51
N THR A 326 4.71 -5.80 20.96
CA THR A 326 5.46 -4.56 21.24
C THR A 326 6.39 -4.24 20.09
#